data_AF-A0A2N2EDK4-F1
#
_entry.id   AF-A0A2N2EDK4-F1
#
_cell.length_a   1.000
_cell.length_b   1.000
_cell.length_c   1.000
_cell.angle_alpha   90.00
_cell.angle_beta   90.00
_cell.angle_gamma   90.00
#
_symmetry.space_group_name_H-M   'P 1'
#
loop_
_entity.id
_entity.type
_entity.pdbx_description
1 polymer ?
#
loop_
_entity_poly.entity_id
_entity_poly.type
_entity_poly.pdbx_seq_one_letter_code
_entity_poly.pdbx_strand_id
1 'polypeptide(L)'
;MEKLLLMTYTGGTISMKFELFYGNSMRILFALINPIKKMIIHTECQVHLFNNIQALRLLREYNYNDEYKLMKKYIKPIQLGSVWADQNFKSSSHFYNPKNRKGLFGHSHALTLAETYYNQALHSYIIKDYSKAMFYFGACIHIIQDLTIPQHVRIRLLDNHRSYENFVKYTFDLVREYRSVDPPIVLNDVKSYLEYNARIALRIDREYRDVQPLKIRFFKMTLSSLPLAQSTSAGCMVQFMKDIKKHEKSYVRKSAMTT
;
A
#
# COMPACT_ATOMS: atom_id res chain seq x y z
N MET A 1 -58.26 24.29 -14.15
CA MET A 1 -57.73 23.35 -13.14
C MET A 1 -56.47 22.72 -13.72
N GLU A 2 -55.35 23.44 -13.75
CA GLU A 2 -54.31 23.55 -12.69
C GLU A 2 -53.61 22.20 -12.40
N LYS A 3 -52.34 22.04 -12.82
CA LYS A 3 -51.08 22.14 -12.02
C LYS A 3 -50.98 21.01 -10.98
N LEU A 4 -49.87 20.31 -10.73
CA LEU A 4 -48.46 20.70 -10.68
C LEU A 4 -47.57 19.45 -10.53
N LEU A 5 -46.30 19.59 -10.90
CA LEU A 5 -45.11 18.82 -10.53
C LEU A 5 -45.06 18.36 -9.06
N LEU A 6 -44.49 17.18 -8.78
CA LEU A 6 -43.67 16.94 -7.57
C LEU A 6 -42.69 15.78 -7.77
N MET A 7 -41.41 16.13 -7.97
CA MET A 7 -40.27 15.30 -7.58
C MET A 7 -40.26 15.17 -6.06
N THR A 8 -40.02 13.98 -5.50
CA THR A 8 -39.26 13.85 -4.25
C THR A 8 -38.35 12.61 -4.23
N TYR A 9 -37.14 12.91 -3.80
CA TYR A 9 -35.96 12.10 -3.54
C TYR A 9 -36.19 11.08 -2.41
N THR A 10 -35.56 9.91 -2.45
CA THR A 10 -34.96 9.27 -1.25
C THR A 10 -33.92 8.22 -1.66
N GLY A 11 -32.72 8.70 -1.98
CA GLY A 11 -31.51 7.91 -1.82
C GLY A 11 -31.08 7.89 -0.34
N GLY A 12 -30.42 6.80 0.06
CA GLY A 12 -29.57 6.78 1.24
C GLY A 12 -30.12 5.97 2.42
N THR A 13 -29.74 4.70 2.51
CA THR A 13 -29.81 3.96 3.80
C THR A 13 -28.77 2.84 3.94
N ILE A 14 -28.04 2.49 2.88
CA ILE A 14 -27.03 1.41 2.94
C ILE A 14 -25.63 1.95 3.33
N SER A 15 -25.36 3.25 3.17
CA SER A 15 -24.05 3.86 3.46
C SER A 15 -23.77 4.11 4.96
N MET A 16 -24.80 4.38 5.78
CA MET A 16 -24.61 4.82 7.17
C MET A 16 -24.25 3.69 8.14
N LYS A 17 -24.74 2.48 7.92
CA LYS A 17 -24.48 1.34 8.83
C LYS A 17 -23.01 0.86 8.76
N PHE A 18 -22.34 1.10 7.63
CA PHE A 18 -20.97 0.64 7.38
C PHE A 18 -19.91 1.54 8.04
N GLU A 19 -20.11 2.87 8.03
CA GLU A 19 -19.25 3.82 8.76
C GLU A 19 -19.30 3.58 10.27
N LEU A 20 -20.45 3.14 10.81
CA LEU A 20 -20.62 2.86 12.24
C LEU A 20 -19.89 1.59 12.70
N PHE A 21 -19.88 0.52 11.90
CA PHE A 21 -19.22 -0.73 12.28
C PHE A 21 -17.68 -0.65 12.16
N TYR A 22 -17.18 -0.01 11.10
CA TYR A 22 -15.74 0.24 10.91
C TYR A 22 -15.21 1.35 11.82
N GLY A 23 -16.00 2.41 12.06
CA GLY A 23 -15.57 3.57 12.86
C GLY A 23 -15.46 3.27 14.35
N ASN A 24 -16.43 2.56 14.95
CA ASN A 24 -16.43 2.37 16.41
C ASN A 24 -15.39 1.34 16.89
N SER A 25 -15.24 0.22 16.18
CA SER A 25 -14.27 -0.82 16.53
C SER A 25 -12.82 -0.33 16.38
N MET A 26 -12.52 0.41 15.29
CA MET A 26 -11.19 0.99 15.06
C MET A 26 -10.88 2.15 16.00
N ARG A 27 -11.85 3.00 16.33
CA ARG A 27 -11.64 4.14 17.24
C ARG A 27 -11.32 3.69 18.67
N ILE A 28 -11.94 2.62 19.13
CA ILE A 28 -11.62 1.99 20.43
C ILE A 28 -10.20 1.41 20.41
N LEU A 29 -9.81 0.74 19.32
CA LEU A 29 -8.45 0.20 19.16
C LEU A 29 -7.38 1.31 19.14
N PHE A 30 -7.62 2.42 18.44
CA PHE A 30 -6.70 3.58 18.40
C PHE A 30 -6.59 4.33 19.72
N ALA A 31 -7.60 4.23 20.60
CA ALA A 31 -7.57 4.85 21.92
C ALA A 31 -6.63 4.10 22.88
N LEU A 32 -6.34 2.81 22.62
CA LEU A 32 -5.51 1.95 23.46
C LEU A 32 -4.00 2.04 23.14
N ILE A 33 -3.62 2.79 22.09
CA ILE A 33 -2.21 2.93 21.66
C ILE A 33 -1.57 4.15 22.35
N ASN A 34 -0.37 3.97 22.93
CA ASN A 34 0.39 5.06 23.54
C ASN A 34 0.68 6.20 22.51
N PRO A 35 0.61 7.48 22.92
CA PRO A 35 0.83 8.65 22.06
C PRO A 35 2.10 8.61 21.19
N ILE A 36 3.21 8.07 21.71
CA ILE A 36 4.47 8.00 20.96
C ILE A 36 4.36 7.02 19.79
N LYS A 37 3.77 5.84 20.02
CA LYS A 37 3.54 4.84 18.97
C LYS A 37 2.53 5.36 17.94
N LYS A 38 1.48 6.05 18.40
CA LYS A 38 0.48 6.68 17.55
C LYS A 38 1.10 7.72 16.61
N MET A 39 2.08 8.48 17.09
CA MET A 39 2.81 9.44 16.25
C MET A 39 3.66 8.75 15.18
N ILE A 40 4.40 7.69 15.50
CA ILE A 40 5.24 6.96 14.52
C ILE A 40 4.38 6.31 13.42
N ILE A 41 3.31 5.62 13.83
CA ILE A 41 2.33 5.03 12.91
C ILE A 41 1.70 6.12 12.03
N HIS A 42 1.28 7.24 12.61
CA HIS A 42 0.75 8.35 11.82
C HIS A 42 1.78 8.90 10.81
N THR A 43 3.08 8.78 11.07
CA THR A 43 4.13 9.32 10.20
C THR A 43 4.48 8.40 9.04
N GLU A 44 4.59 7.08 9.28
CA GLU A 44 4.74 6.08 8.21
C GLU A 44 3.53 6.13 7.29
N CYS A 45 2.33 6.19 7.86
CA CYS A 45 1.07 6.39 7.13
C CYS A 45 1.16 7.53 6.10
N GLN A 46 1.67 8.72 6.46
CA GLN A 46 1.73 9.87 5.53
C GLN A 46 2.63 9.61 4.31
N VAL A 47 3.76 8.92 4.51
CA VAL A 47 4.68 8.57 3.43
C VAL A 47 4.04 7.54 2.50
N HIS A 48 3.32 6.55 3.02
CA HIS A 48 2.56 5.59 2.20
C HIS A 48 1.47 6.26 1.36
N LEU A 49 0.72 7.19 1.98
CA LEU A 49 -0.29 7.98 1.28
C LEU A 49 0.32 8.78 0.14
N PHE A 50 1.47 9.42 0.38
CA PHE A 50 2.23 10.13 -0.65
C PHE A 50 2.66 9.20 -1.79
N ASN A 51 3.23 8.04 -1.47
CA ASN A 51 3.66 7.06 -2.46
C ASN A 51 2.48 6.58 -3.33
N ASN A 52 1.30 6.39 -2.75
CA ASN A 52 0.08 6.03 -3.49
C ASN A 52 -0.34 7.14 -4.48
N ILE A 53 -0.24 8.41 -4.08
CA ILE A 53 -0.53 9.54 -4.97
C ILE A 53 0.52 9.66 -6.09
N GLN A 54 1.80 9.44 -5.78
CA GLN A 54 2.84 9.41 -6.80
C GLN A 54 2.69 8.22 -7.76
N ALA A 55 2.25 7.05 -7.27
CA ALA A 55 1.94 5.91 -8.11
C ALA A 55 0.79 6.23 -9.10
N LEU A 56 -0.28 6.90 -8.63
CA LEU A 56 -1.34 7.41 -9.52
C LEU A 56 -0.80 8.38 -10.58
N ARG A 57 0.13 9.27 -10.19
CA ARG A 57 0.79 10.19 -11.12
C ARG A 57 1.55 9.41 -12.21
N LEU A 58 2.33 8.40 -11.83
CA LEU A 58 3.07 7.55 -12.77
C LEU A 58 2.12 6.83 -13.75
N LEU A 59 1.02 6.27 -13.27
CA LEU A 59 0.03 5.63 -14.15
C LEU A 59 -0.48 6.61 -15.22
N ARG A 60 -0.77 7.86 -14.83
CA ARG A 60 -1.22 8.90 -15.76
C ARG A 60 -0.12 9.32 -16.73
N GLU A 61 1.09 9.58 -16.24
CA GLU A 61 2.23 10.06 -17.06
C GLU A 61 2.67 8.99 -18.09
N TYR A 62 2.55 7.71 -17.74
CA TYR A 62 2.93 6.58 -18.59
C TYR A 62 1.75 5.92 -19.33
N ASN A 63 0.64 6.63 -19.50
CA ASN A 63 -0.53 6.22 -20.31
C ASN A 63 -1.27 4.95 -19.86
N TYR A 64 -1.16 4.55 -18.59
CA TYR A 64 -2.00 3.53 -17.97
C TYR A 64 -3.36 4.12 -17.59
N ASN A 65 -4.11 4.59 -18.60
CA ASN A 65 -5.30 5.41 -18.42
C ASN A 65 -6.45 4.69 -17.70
N ASP A 66 -6.64 3.40 -17.98
CA ASP A 66 -7.71 2.61 -17.37
C ASP A 66 -7.41 2.29 -15.91
N GLU A 67 -6.15 1.92 -15.62
CA GLU A 67 -5.64 1.71 -14.28
C GLU A 67 -5.75 3.00 -13.48
N TYR A 68 -5.30 4.13 -14.05
CA TYR A 68 -5.41 5.44 -13.42
C TYR A 68 -6.86 5.78 -13.06
N LYS A 69 -7.80 5.60 -13.99
CA LYS A 69 -9.24 5.88 -13.74
C LYS A 69 -9.78 5.05 -12.59
N LEU A 70 -9.51 3.74 -12.59
CA LEU A 70 -9.98 2.83 -11.55
C LEU A 70 -9.36 3.18 -10.18
N MET A 71 -8.04 3.31 -10.13
CA MET A 71 -7.31 3.56 -8.89
C MET A 71 -7.64 4.96 -8.33
N LYS A 72 -7.78 5.98 -9.18
CA LYS A 72 -8.23 7.32 -8.76
C LYS A 72 -9.63 7.29 -8.19
N LYS A 73 -10.57 6.56 -8.81
CA LYS A 73 -11.95 6.43 -8.32
C LYS A 73 -12.00 5.85 -6.90
N TYR A 74 -11.08 4.94 -6.56
CA TYR A 74 -11.04 4.26 -5.26
C TYR A 74 -9.84 4.63 -4.39
N ILE A 75 -9.22 5.80 -4.62
CA ILE A 75 -8.02 6.19 -3.87
C ILE A 75 -8.27 6.31 -2.36
N LYS A 76 -9.46 6.77 -1.94
CA LYS A 76 -9.81 6.88 -0.52
C LYS A 76 -9.81 5.51 0.19
N PRO A 77 -10.52 4.47 -0.31
CA PRO A 77 -10.38 3.11 0.22
C PRO A 77 -8.95 2.57 0.22
N ILE A 78 -8.18 2.78 -0.86
CA ILE A 78 -6.77 2.35 -0.93
C ILE A 78 -5.96 2.98 0.21
N GLN A 79 -6.09 4.29 0.39
CA GLN A 79 -5.41 5.02 1.44
C GLN A 79 -5.81 4.54 2.85
N LEU A 80 -7.09 4.29 3.09
CA LEU A 80 -7.57 3.74 4.36
C LEU A 80 -7.00 2.35 4.64
N GLY A 81 -6.90 1.52 3.60
CA GLY A 81 -6.26 0.20 3.68
C GLY A 81 -4.80 0.26 4.06
N SER A 82 -4.03 1.17 3.43
CA SER A 82 -2.62 1.37 3.75
C SER A 82 -2.43 1.84 5.20
N VAL A 83 -3.26 2.78 5.66
CA VAL A 83 -3.21 3.28 7.04
C VAL A 83 -3.59 2.20 8.06
N TRP A 84 -4.59 1.38 7.75
CA TRP A 84 -5.03 0.30 8.62
C TRP A 84 -3.97 -0.81 8.76
N ALA A 85 -3.28 -1.13 7.66
CA ALA A 85 -2.20 -2.11 7.65
C ALA A 85 -0.97 -1.65 8.44
N ASP A 86 -0.78 -0.36 8.65
CA ASP A 86 0.30 0.14 9.50
C ASP A 86 -0.05 0.04 11.01
N GLN A 87 -1.33 0.24 11.33
CA GLN A 87 -1.80 0.34 12.71
C GLN A 87 -2.01 -0.99 13.42
N ASN A 88 -2.28 -2.07 12.68
CA ASN A 88 -2.64 -3.37 13.24
C ASN A 88 -1.42 -4.32 13.38
N PHE A 89 -0.25 -3.90 12.90
CA PHE A 89 0.95 -4.72 12.93
C PHE A 89 1.84 -4.33 14.08
N LYS A 90 1.88 -5.22 15.08
CA LYS A 90 3.06 -5.31 15.93
C LYS A 90 4.28 -5.40 15.00
N SER A 91 5.21 -4.46 15.15
CA SER A 91 6.43 -4.23 14.36
C SER A 91 7.33 -5.46 14.11
N SER A 92 6.96 -6.63 14.61
CA SER A 92 7.64 -7.92 14.42
C SER A 92 7.37 -8.62 13.09
N SER A 93 6.42 -8.13 12.27
CA SER A 93 5.82 -8.92 11.17
C SER A 93 6.21 -8.46 9.75
N HIS A 94 6.86 -7.31 9.60
CA HIS A 94 7.14 -6.68 8.29
C HIS A 94 8.48 -7.09 7.69
N PHE A 95 9.08 -8.13 8.25
CA PHE A 95 10.39 -8.55 7.82
C PHE A 95 10.38 -9.63 6.77
N TYR A 96 11.14 -9.41 5.70
CA TYR A 96 11.38 -10.41 4.67
C TYR A 96 12.80 -10.32 4.15
N ASN A 97 13.60 -11.35 4.39
CA ASN A 97 14.92 -11.45 3.78
C ASN A 97 14.85 -12.33 2.50
N PRO A 98 15.18 -11.78 1.32
CA PRO A 98 15.05 -12.47 0.03
C PRO A 98 16.10 -13.57 -0.17
N LYS A 99 17.21 -13.59 0.58
CA LYS A 99 18.24 -14.64 0.46
C LYS A 99 17.82 -15.96 1.10
N ASN A 100 17.04 -15.91 2.18
CA ASN A 100 16.62 -17.08 2.93
C ASN A 100 15.08 -17.25 2.97
N ARG A 101 14.32 -16.36 2.32
CA ARG A 101 12.85 -16.33 2.25
C ARG A 101 12.18 -16.33 3.63
N LYS A 102 12.82 -15.72 4.62
CA LYS A 102 12.39 -15.77 6.04
C LYS A 102 12.30 -14.36 6.64
N GLY A 103 11.31 -14.14 7.51
CA GLY A 103 11.24 -12.97 8.40
C GLY A 103 11.98 -13.17 9.73
N LEU A 104 11.75 -12.29 10.70
CA LEU A 104 12.20 -12.47 12.10
C LEU A 104 11.65 -13.82 12.61
N PHE A 105 12.51 -14.66 13.21
CA PHE A 105 12.20 -16.03 13.66
C PHE A 105 11.81 -17.06 12.57
N GLY A 106 12.25 -16.87 11.33
CA GLY A 106 12.21 -17.96 10.34
C GLY A 106 10.85 -18.23 9.67
N HIS A 107 9.88 -17.32 9.80
CA HIS A 107 8.54 -17.45 9.20
C HIS A 107 8.25 -16.37 8.16
N SER A 108 7.40 -16.73 7.19
CA SER A 108 6.83 -15.92 6.10
C SER A 108 5.66 -15.07 6.61
N HIS A 109 5.92 -13.86 7.14
CA HIS A 109 4.85 -12.96 7.59
C HIS A 109 4.46 -11.90 6.55
N ALA A 110 5.40 -11.05 6.10
CA ALA A 110 5.09 -10.01 5.10
C ALA A 110 4.54 -10.59 3.78
N LEU A 111 5.13 -11.69 3.29
CA LEU A 111 4.66 -12.37 2.08
C LEU A 111 3.26 -12.93 2.23
N THR A 112 3.04 -13.82 3.20
CA THR A 112 1.74 -14.46 3.44
C THR A 112 0.65 -13.41 3.68
N LEU A 113 1.00 -12.34 4.39
CA LEU A 113 0.06 -11.26 4.67
C LEU A 113 -0.29 -10.45 3.43
N ALA A 114 0.71 -10.06 2.63
CA ALA A 114 0.48 -9.33 1.39
C ALA A 114 -0.35 -10.17 0.41
N GLU A 115 -0.07 -11.47 0.30
CA GLU A 115 -0.87 -12.41 -0.50
C GLU A 115 -2.30 -12.56 0.05
N THR A 116 -2.47 -12.62 1.38
CA THR A 116 -3.79 -12.67 2.02
C THR A 116 -4.61 -11.44 1.67
N TYR A 117 -4.04 -10.24 1.82
CA TYR A 117 -4.71 -9.00 1.46
C TYR A 117 -5.00 -8.90 -0.05
N TYR A 118 -4.06 -9.32 -0.89
CA TYR A 118 -4.27 -9.31 -2.34
C TYR A 118 -5.39 -10.27 -2.76
N ASN A 119 -5.43 -11.47 -2.20
CA ASN A 119 -6.49 -12.45 -2.47
C ASN A 119 -7.86 -11.97 -1.96
N GLN A 120 -7.91 -11.34 -0.77
CA GLN A 120 -9.12 -10.70 -0.26
C GLN A 120 -9.58 -9.56 -1.17
N ALA A 121 -8.64 -8.77 -1.69
CA ALA A 121 -8.93 -7.69 -2.63
C ALA A 121 -9.56 -8.23 -3.92
N LEU A 122 -8.95 -9.24 -4.54
CA LEU A 122 -9.48 -9.90 -5.74
C LEU A 122 -10.87 -10.49 -5.50
N HIS A 123 -11.04 -11.25 -4.42
CA HIS A 123 -12.32 -11.86 -4.06
C HIS A 123 -13.42 -10.81 -3.86
N SER A 124 -13.14 -9.77 -3.06
CA SER A 124 -14.09 -8.67 -2.84
C SER A 124 -14.45 -7.95 -4.13
N TYR A 125 -13.50 -7.79 -5.06
CA TYR A 125 -13.77 -7.17 -6.35
C TYR A 125 -14.74 -8.01 -7.19
N ILE A 126 -14.52 -9.33 -7.24
CA ILE A 126 -15.35 -10.29 -8.00
C ILE A 126 -16.80 -10.27 -7.52
N ILE A 127 -17.02 -10.20 -6.20
CA ILE A 127 -18.37 -10.09 -5.62
C ILE A 127 -18.93 -8.65 -5.64
N LYS A 128 -18.28 -7.74 -6.38
CA LYS A 128 -18.65 -6.33 -6.60
C LYS A 128 -18.62 -5.45 -5.34
N ASP A 129 -17.94 -5.87 -4.29
CA ASP A 129 -17.61 -5.04 -3.13
C ASP A 129 -16.32 -4.25 -3.38
N TYR A 130 -16.39 -3.28 -4.28
CA TYR A 130 -15.22 -2.55 -4.77
C TYR A 130 -14.52 -1.74 -3.69
N SER A 131 -15.25 -1.18 -2.73
CA SER A 131 -14.65 -0.41 -1.64
C SER A 131 -13.80 -1.31 -0.73
N LYS A 132 -14.33 -2.48 -0.35
CA LYS A 132 -13.59 -3.46 0.44
C LYS A 132 -12.42 -4.06 -0.34
N ALA A 133 -12.61 -4.31 -1.64
CA ALA A 133 -11.54 -4.77 -2.52
C ALA A 133 -10.36 -3.79 -2.50
N MET A 134 -10.65 -2.51 -2.69
CA MET A 134 -9.64 -1.46 -2.77
C MET A 134 -9.01 -1.15 -1.42
N PHE A 135 -9.75 -1.35 -0.33
CA PHE A 135 -9.20 -1.32 1.03
C PHE A 135 -8.14 -2.42 1.24
N TYR A 136 -8.46 -3.68 0.96
CA TYR A 136 -7.45 -4.75 1.11
C TYR A 136 -6.30 -4.59 0.12
N PHE A 137 -6.57 -4.07 -1.07
CA PHE A 137 -5.50 -3.76 -2.03
C PHE A 137 -4.54 -2.68 -1.48
N GLY A 138 -5.08 -1.64 -0.83
CA GLY A 138 -4.28 -0.64 -0.11
C GLY A 138 -3.42 -1.22 1.01
N ALA A 139 -3.94 -2.20 1.75
CA ALA A 139 -3.20 -2.92 2.78
C ALA A 139 -2.06 -3.78 2.18
N CYS A 140 -2.28 -4.40 1.02
CA CYS A 140 -1.24 -5.12 0.28
C CYS A 140 -0.13 -4.16 -0.20
N ILE A 141 -0.50 -3.03 -0.80
CA ILE A 141 0.46 -2.01 -1.27
C ILE A 141 1.35 -1.49 -0.14
N HIS A 142 0.80 -1.28 1.07
CA HIS A 142 1.60 -0.86 2.22
C HIS A 142 2.77 -1.82 2.50
N ILE A 143 2.52 -3.12 2.52
CA ILE A 143 3.57 -4.14 2.74
C ILE A 143 4.60 -4.14 1.60
N ILE A 144 4.16 -3.92 0.36
CA ILE A 144 5.08 -3.78 -0.79
C ILE A 144 6.01 -2.58 -0.61
N GLN A 145 5.48 -1.46 -0.12
CA GLN A 145 6.25 -0.24 0.10
C GLN A 145 7.23 -0.40 1.27
N ASP A 146 6.83 -1.06 2.36
CA ASP A 146 7.71 -1.33 3.52
C ASP A 146 9.02 -2.02 3.10
N LEU A 147 8.93 -2.99 2.18
CA LEU A 147 10.12 -3.74 1.74
C LEU A 147 11.07 -2.94 0.84
N THR A 148 10.77 -1.67 0.53
CA THR A 148 11.74 -0.75 -0.09
C THR A 148 12.69 -0.10 0.93
N ILE A 149 12.38 -0.26 2.22
CA ILE A 149 13.09 0.36 3.32
C ILE A 149 13.99 -0.70 3.99
N PRO A 150 15.32 -0.53 4.01
CA PRO A 150 16.21 -1.61 4.45
C PRO A 150 16.06 -2.03 5.91
N GLN A 151 15.50 -1.17 6.75
CA GLN A 151 15.17 -1.43 8.14
C GLN A 151 14.10 -2.52 8.26
N HIS A 152 13.06 -2.49 7.42
CA HIS A 152 12.01 -3.53 7.35
C HIS A 152 12.54 -4.83 6.74
N VAL A 153 13.73 -4.85 6.13
CA VAL A 153 14.30 -6.08 5.54
C VAL A 153 15.32 -6.75 6.47
N ARG A 154 16.12 -5.97 7.20
CA ARG A 154 17.26 -6.49 7.98
C ARG A 154 16.93 -7.02 9.36
N ILE A 155 15.69 -6.89 9.83
CA ILE A 155 15.28 -7.49 11.10
C ILE A 155 16.07 -6.91 12.29
N ARG A 156 16.50 -5.64 12.21
CA ARG A 156 17.26 -4.96 13.28
C ARG A 156 16.45 -3.82 13.87
N LEU A 157 15.67 -4.13 14.91
CA LEU A 157 14.85 -3.18 15.67
C LEU A 157 15.67 -2.11 16.42
N LEU A 158 16.98 -2.33 16.61
CA LEU A 158 17.86 -1.48 17.43
C LEU A 158 18.68 -0.44 16.64
N ASP A 159 18.65 -0.46 15.31
CA ASP A 159 19.48 0.43 14.47
C ASP A 159 18.67 1.59 13.89
N ASN A 160 18.77 2.80 14.48
CA ASN A 160 18.39 4.11 13.90
C ASN A 160 17.06 4.22 13.12
N HIS A 161 16.14 3.26 13.24
CA HIS A 161 14.93 3.09 12.44
C HIS A 161 14.01 4.29 12.57
N ARG A 162 13.75 4.66 13.83
CA ARG A 162 13.01 5.87 14.20
C ARG A 162 13.66 7.16 13.69
N SER A 163 15.00 7.23 13.68
CA SER A 163 15.72 8.40 13.19
C SER A 163 15.58 8.56 11.68
N TYR A 164 15.58 7.44 10.94
CA TYR A 164 15.36 7.42 9.51
C TYR A 164 13.91 7.78 9.16
N GLU A 165 12.92 7.16 9.79
CA GLU A 165 11.50 7.49 9.60
C GLU A 165 11.21 8.96 9.88
N ASN A 166 11.73 9.49 10.99
CA ASN A 166 11.58 10.91 11.30
C ASN A 166 12.23 11.80 10.23
N PHE A 167 13.39 11.41 9.71
CA PHE A 167 14.01 12.13 8.60
C PHE A 167 13.11 12.12 7.35
N VAL A 168 12.59 10.96 6.96
CA VAL A 168 11.71 10.83 5.79
C VAL A 168 10.43 11.62 5.99
N LYS A 169 9.80 11.55 7.18
CA LYS A 169 8.60 12.31 7.55
C LYS A 169 8.72 13.81 7.22
N TYR A 170 9.86 14.42 7.54
CA TYR A 170 10.03 15.87 7.35
C TYR A 170 10.58 16.24 5.97
N THR A 171 10.87 15.27 5.10
CA THR A 171 11.54 15.54 3.82
C THR A 171 10.82 14.95 2.60
N PHE A 172 9.89 13.99 2.79
CA PHE A 172 9.32 13.21 1.69
C PHE A 172 8.62 14.07 0.62
N ASP A 173 7.96 15.15 1.02
CA ASP A 173 7.22 16.06 0.15
C ASP A 173 8.03 17.30 -0.28
N LEU A 174 9.04 17.67 0.51
CA LEU A 174 9.93 18.82 0.28
C LEU A 174 10.98 18.56 -0.81
N VAL A 175 11.55 17.35 -0.86
CA VAL A 175 12.61 17.01 -1.83
C VAL A 175 11.98 16.52 -3.13
N ARG A 176 12.27 17.20 -4.24
CA ARG A 176 11.64 16.88 -5.53
C ARG A 176 12.09 15.53 -6.06
N GLU A 177 13.36 15.23 -5.88
CA GLU A 177 14.07 14.05 -6.36
C GLU A 177 13.58 12.74 -5.72
N TYR A 178 12.79 12.82 -4.64
CA TYR A 178 12.12 11.65 -4.07
C TYR A 178 10.91 11.18 -4.89
N ARG A 179 10.48 11.96 -5.88
CA ARG A 179 9.43 11.56 -6.82
C ARG A 179 10.07 10.78 -7.96
N SER A 180 9.61 9.55 -8.17
CA SER A 180 10.04 8.74 -9.31
C SER A 180 9.73 9.46 -10.61
N VAL A 181 10.69 9.46 -11.54
CA VAL A 181 10.47 9.88 -12.93
C VAL A 181 10.43 8.67 -13.86
N ASP A 182 10.76 7.49 -13.35
CA ASP A 182 10.84 6.24 -14.10
C ASP A 182 9.45 5.58 -14.24
N PRO A 183 9.25 4.73 -15.27
CA PRO A 183 7.99 4.03 -15.47
C PRO A 183 7.60 3.12 -14.30
N PRO A 184 6.31 2.71 -14.24
CA PRO A 184 5.88 1.64 -13.35
C PRO A 184 6.69 0.36 -13.55
N ILE A 185 7.15 -0.24 -12.46
CA ILE A 185 7.87 -1.53 -12.48
C ILE A 185 6.82 -2.64 -12.39
N VAL A 186 6.41 -3.18 -13.52
CA VAL A 186 5.36 -4.22 -13.58
C VAL A 186 5.96 -5.61 -13.44
N LEU A 187 5.58 -6.31 -12.37
CA LEU A 187 5.95 -7.70 -12.06
C LEU A 187 4.72 -8.61 -12.04
N ASN A 188 4.96 -9.93 -12.01
CA ASN A 188 3.94 -10.95 -12.29
C ASN A 188 3.03 -11.31 -11.09
N ASP A 189 3.49 -11.09 -9.86
CA ASP A 189 2.78 -11.46 -8.65
C ASP A 189 3.29 -10.66 -7.43
N VAL A 190 2.52 -10.69 -6.34
CA VAL A 190 2.84 -9.98 -5.08
C VAL A 190 4.22 -10.39 -4.56
N LYS A 191 4.55 -11.68 -4.59
CA LYS A 191 5.85 -12.20 -4.14
C LYS A 191 7.01 -11.56 -4.89
N SER A 192 6.87 -11.37 -6.19
CA SER A 192 7.89 -10.77 -7.05
C SER A 192 8.14 -9.31 -6.64
N TYR A 193 7.10 -8.54 -6.32
CA TYR A 193 7.26 -7.19 -5.78
C TYR A 193 8.02 -7.18 -4.46
N LEU A 194 7.64 -8.05 -3.52
CA LEU A 194 8.30 -8.14 -2.23
C LEU A 194 9.78 -8.54 -2.35
N GLU A 195 10.07 -9.55 -3.16
CA GLU A 195 11.44 -10.02 -3.41
C GLU A 195 12.29 -8.96 -4.13
N TYR A 196 11.72 -8.28 -5.12
CA TYR A 196 12.40 -7.22 -5.87
C TYR A 196 12.75 -6.04 -4.96
N ASN A 197 11.76 -5.53 -4.22
CA ASN A 197 11.95 -4.41 -3.30
C ASN A 197 12.97 -4.75 -2.21
N ALA A 198 12.84 -5.91 -1.57
CA ALA A 198 13.74 -6.30 -0.50
C ALA A 198 15.20 -6.47 -0.96
N ARG A 199 15.41 -6.99 -2.19
CA ARG A 199 16.76 -7.11 -2.77
C ARG A 199 17.39 -5.74 -3.01
N ILE A 200 16.63 -4.79 -3.54
CA ILE A 200 17.14 -3.43 -3.79
C ILE A 200 17.38 -2.70 -2.47
N ALA A 201 16.48 -2.81 -1.49
CA ALA A 201 16.67 -2.24 -0.16
C ALA A 201 17.99 -2.74 0.48
N LEU A 202 18.30 -4.04 0.41
CA LEU A 202 19.57 -4.57 0.89
C LEU A 202 20.79 -4.03 0.14
N ARG A 203 20.64 -3.73 -1.16
CA ARG A 203 21.71 -3.10 -1.96
C ARG A 203 21.94 -1.66 -1.53
N ILE A 204 20.87 -0.87 -1.42
CA ILE A 204 20.89 0.53 -0.95
C ILE A 204 21.57 0.63 0.42
N ASP A 205 21.19 -0.25 1.35
CA ASP A 205 21.82 -0.23 2.67
C ASP A 205 23.32 -0.56 2.65
N ARG A 206 23.73 -1.53 1.81
CA ARG A 206 25.14 -1.86 1.66
C ARG A 206 25.92 -0.68 1.08
N GLU A 207 25.36 -0.05 0.05
CA GLU A 207 25.99 1.06 -0.67
C GLU A 207 26.23 2.27 0.24
N TYR A 208 25.25 2.62 1.08
CA TYR A 208 25.32 3.81 1.92
C TYR A 208 25.70 3.53 3.39
N ARG A 209 26.14 2.31 3.72
CA ARG A 209 26.38 1.89 5.10
C ARG A 209 27.33 2.81 5.87
N ASP A 210 28.40 3.23 5.20
CA ASP A 210 29.52 3.94 5.83
C ASP A 210 29.46 5.46 5.60
N VAL A 211 28.38 5.95 4.96
CA VAL A 211 28.21 7.38 4.69
C VAL A 211 27.97 8.14 6.00
N GLN A 212 28.79 9.17 6.22
CA GLN A 212 28.63 10.15 7.29
C GLN A 212 28.56 11.57 6.70
N PRO A 213 27.84 12.50 7.34
CA PRO A 213 27.03 12.32 8.56
C PRO A 213 25.72 11.56 8.30
N LEU A 214 25.12 10.98 9.35
CA LEU A 214 23.93 10.12 9.27
C LEU A 214 22.75 10.71 8.46
N LYS A 215 22.52 12.03 8.52
CA LYS A 215 21.47 12.69 7.72
C LYS A 215 21.73 12.60 6.21
N ILE A 216 22.99 12.67 5.77
CA ILE A 216 23.36 12.50 4.36
C ILE A 216 23.17 11.05 3.92
N ARG A 217 23.47 10.08 4.79
CA ARG A 217 23.12 8.68 4.55
C ARG A 217 21.62 8.51 4.34
N PHE A 218 20.80 9.07 5.23
CA PHE A 218 19.34 8.98 5.12
C PHE A 218 18.84 9.61 3.82
N PHE A 219 19.31 10.81 3.48
CA PHE A 219 18.99 11.46 2.21
C PHE A 219 19.29 10.57 1.00
N LYS A 220 20.51 10.00 0.92
CA LYS A 220 20.93 9.12 -0.18
C LYS A 220 20.10 7.83 -0.26
N MET A 221 19.77 7.24 0.88
CA MET A 221 18.88 6.08 0.93
C MET A 221 17.48 6.43 0.39
N THR A 222 16.91 7.55 0.84
CA THR A 222 15.57 8.00 0.46
C THR A 222 15.47 8.35 -1.04
N LEU A 223 16.53 8.88 -1.64
CA LEU A 223 16.63 9.11 -3.09
C LEU A 223 16.40 7.84 -3.92
N SER A 224 16.68 6.66 -3.36
CA SER A 224 16.44 5.39 -4.04
C SER A 224 15.14 4.73 -3.57
N SER A 225 14.87 4.72 -2.26
CA SER A 225 13.74 3.99 -1.68
C SER A 225 12.38 4.57 -2.04
N LEU A 226 12.20 5.90 -2.02
CA LEU A 226 10.89 6.49 -2.33
C LEU A 226 10.51 6.32 -3.81
N PRO A 227 11.39 6.62 -4.79
CA PRO A 227 11.08 6.32 -6.19
C PRO A 227 10.74 4.84 -6.43
N LEU A 228 11.49 3.92 -5.80
CA LEU A 228 11.21 2.49 -5.90
C LEU A 228 9.81 2.13 -5.36
N ALA A 229 9.42 2.67 -4.20
CA ALA A 229 8.10 2.44 -3.61
C ALA A 229 6.98 2.91 -4.55
N GLN A 230 7.18 4.04 -5.21
CA GLN A 230 6.20 4.63 -6.13
C GLN A 230 6.07 3.81 -7.42
N SER A 231 7.20 3.47 -8.06
CA SER A 231 7.22 2.70 -9.30
C SER A 231 6.70 1.27 -9.11
N THR A 232 7.02 0.61 -8.00
CA THR A 232 6.48 -0.73 -7.71
C THR A 232 5.02 -0.71 -7.26
N SER A 233 4.57 0.34 -6.57
CA SER A 233 3.14 0.51 -6.27
C SER A 233 2.32 0.72 -7.54
N ALA A 234 2.80 1.56 -8.47
CA ALA A 234 2.17 1.75 -9.77
C ALA A 234 2.16 0.44 -10.57
N GLY A 235 3.26 -0.31 -10.55
CA GLY A 235 3.32 -1.64 -11.18
C GLY A 235 2.28 -2.60 -10.61
N CYS A 236 2.16 -2.66 -9.28
CA CYS A 236 1.18 -3.51 -8.60
C CYS A 236 -0.26 -3.11 -8.95
N MET A 237 -0.54 -1.81 -9.11
CA MET A 237 -1.83 -1.32 -9.62
C MET A 237 -2.14 -1.84 -11.03
N VAL A 238 -1.14 -1.86 -11.92
CA VAL A 238 -1.29 -2.45 -13.27
C VAL A 238 -1.55 -3.95 -13.19
N GLN A 239 -0.80 -4.66 -12.35
CA GLN A 239 -0.96 -6.10 -12.16
C GLN A 239 -2.35 -6.46 -11.62
N PHE A 240 -2.84 -5.72 -10.62
CA PHE A 240 -4.17 -5.94 -10.04
C PHE A 240 -5.29 -5.80 -11.07
N MET A 241 -5.20 -4.80 -11.96
CA MET A 241 -6.19 -4.65 -13.03
C MET A 241 -6.16 -5.80 -14.04
N LYS A 242 -4.97 -6.33 -14.36
CA LYS A 242 -4.83 -7.52 -15.22
C LYS A 242 -5.48 -8.75 -14.57
N ASP A 243 -5.27 -8.94 -13.27
CA ASP A 243 -5.80 -10.09 -12.53
C ASP A 243 -7.33 -10.01 -12.38
N ILE A 244 -7.89 -8.82 -12.12
CA ILE A 244 -9.34 -8.59 -12.15
C ILE A 244 -9.93 -9.02 -13.50
N LYS A 245 -9.38 -8.50 -14.61
CA LYS A 245 -9.86 -8.81 -15.97
C LYS A 245 -9.77 -10.31 -16.28
N LYS A 246 -8.75 -11.01 -15.78
CA LYS A 246 -8.58 -12.46 -15.93
C LYS A 246 -9.62 -13.24 -15.12
N HIS A 247 -9.90 -12.81 -13.90
CA HIS A 247 -10.89 -13.45 -13.03
C HIS A 247 -12.32 -13.25 -13.51
N GLU A 248 -12.69 -12.05 -13.98
CA GLU A 248 -14.01 -11.80 -14.56
C GLU A 248 -14.30 -12.74 -15.74
N LYS A 249 -13.34 -12.90 -16.66
CA LYS A 249 -13.46 -13.84 -17.80
C LYS A 249 -13.66 -15.29 -17.34
N SER A 250 -12.95 -15.69 -16.27
CA SER A 250 -13.02 -17.05 -15.72
C SER A 250 -14.35 -17.31 -15.00
N TYR A 251 -14.87 -16.30 -14.28
CA TYR A 251 -16.16 -16.37 -13.58
C TYR A 251 -17.33 -16.48 -14.57
N VAL A 252 -17.37 -15.61 -15.58
CA VAL A 252 -18.41 -15.63 -16.63
C VAL A 252 -18.46 -16.99 -17.34
N ARG A 253 -17.30 -17.58 -17.67
CA ARG A 253 -17.23 -18.92 -18.27
C ARG A 253 -17.83 -20.01 -17.39
N LYS A 254 -17.55 -19.98 -16.08
CA LYS A 254 -18.10 -20.97 -15.13
C LYS A 254 -19.60 -20.81 -14.98
N SER A 255 -20.10 -19.58 -14.84
CA SER A 255 -21.54 -19.30 -14.72
C SER A 255 -22.32 -19.75 -15.97
N ALA A 256 -21.76 -19.55 -17.16
CA ALA A 256 -22.37 -19.98 -18.43
C ALA A 256 -22.34 -21.50 -18.66
N MET A 257 -21.47 -22.25 -17.96
CA MET A 257 -21.44 -23.72 -18.01
C MET A 257 -22.41 -24.37 -17.00
N THR A 258 -22.91 -23.59 -16.03
CA THR A 258 -23.84 -24.06 -14.99
C THR A 258 -25.29 -23.65 -15.24
N THR A 259 -25.56 -22.98 -16.36
CA THR A 259 -26.88 -22.59 -16.87
C THR A 259 -27.18 -23.35 -18.14
#